data_AF-A0A970N523-F1
#
_entry.id   AF-A0A970N523-F1
#
_cell.length_a   1.000
_cell.length_b   1.000
_cell.length_c   1.000
_cell.angle_alpha   90.00
_cell.angle_beta   90.00
_cell.angle_gamma   90.00
#
_symmetry.space_group_name_H-M   'P 1'
#
loop_
_entity.id
_entity.type
_entity.pdbx_description
1 polymer ?
#
loop_
_entity_poly.entity_id
_entity_poly.type
_entity_poly.pdbx_seq_one_letter_code
_entity_poly.pdbx_strand_id
1 'polypeptide(L)'
;MIYFLLLVSFLCGLWFLKLHWLIAIVFIILLLAFALYQFRKKGLFICLLFCLLGCGVSLIDKIEPLANETYQGFVTTSKENYFLFKVKGQTYYVYQKDHPYEGGDYLTILGRHNKIKMTSYESRFNFSSYLNDQGVFYEIKAQKITAHFLVPIRLKTYREKFLAKFDDNSRVLLDAFLFSTKNYDHELISLAGKLNLIYLFSLSSLYLRVLILGVEYLLHLKLSFKNTKIITFIFFLPLFIFSFIKISVRKICLLYILKYLNDYHFKKKWPYLSLLSFLAIGFLITNFHLAYQLSFLLSFGLSYLFIFLRNFFQKIHPKKRKYFYPLFLFIFLLPLHLSSSGELHIFQLFNQLFVFPFHLLYVSLGIIS
;
A
#
# COMPACT_ATOMS: atom_id res chain seq x y z
N MET A 1 22.12 0.91 5.93
CA MET A 1 21.78 -0.28 6.74
C MET A 1 21.11 0.09 8.06
N ILE A 2 21.53 1.14 8.77
CA ILE A 2 20.90 1.52 10.05
C ILE A 2 19.39 1.77 9.93
N TYR A 3 18.91 2.54 8.94
CA TYR A 3 17.48 2.77 8.73
C TYR A 3 16.69 1.47 8.47
N PHE A 4 17.32 0.48 7.84
CA PHE A 4 16.69 -0.81 7.63
C PHE A 4 16.55 -1.58 8.95
N LEU A 5 17.59 -1.56 9.79
CA LEU A 5 17.52 -2.14 11.14
C LEU A 5 16.41 -1.47 11.96
N LEU A 6 16.34 -0.13 11.96
CA LEU A 6 15.28 0.62 12.65
C LEU A 6 13.89 0.19 12.20
N LEU A 7 13.67 0.10 10.88
CA LEU A 7 12.40 -0.30 10.30
C LEU A 7 12.02 -1.72 10.72
N VAL A 8 12.91 -2.70 10.52
CA VAL A 8 12.60 -4.11 10.80
C VAL A 8 12.38 -4.32 12.29
N SER A 9 13.14 -3.62 13.15
CA SER A 9 12.94 -3.68 14.61
C SER A 9 11.58 -3.14 15.02
N PHE A 10 11.19 -1.99 14.46
CA PHE A 10 9.88 -1.40 14.71
C PHE A 10 8.73 -2.28 14.20
N LEU A 11 8.83 -2.81 12.98
CA LEU A 11 7.84 -3.73 12.41
C LEU A 11 7.71 -5.01 13.24
N CYS A 12 8.83 -5.57 13.71
CA CYS A 12 8.83 -6.75 14.57
C CYS A 12 8.07 -6.46 15.88
N GLY A 13 8.29 -5.29 16.49
CA GLY A 13 7.55 -4.84 17.68
C GLY A 13 6.04 -4.68 17.41
N LEU A 14 5.66 -4.06 16.29
CA LEU A 14 4.25 -3.92 15.91
C LEU A 14 3.56 -5.28 15.74
N TRP A 15 4.25 -6.24 15.11
CA TRP A 15 3.69 -7.56 14.83
C TRP A 15 3.74 -8.52 16.04
N PHE A 16 4.58 -8.23 17.05
CA PHE A 16 4.80 -9.11 18.19
C PHE A 16 3.52 -9.52 18.91
N LEU A 17 2.61 -8.56 19.13
CA LEU A 17 1.34 -8.80 19.85
C LEU A 17 0.25 -9.44 18.98
N LYS A 18 0.44 -9.51 17.66
CA LYS A 18 -0.54 -10.06 16.70
C LYS A 18 -0.16 -11.43 16.17
N LEU A 19 1.14 -11.76 16.18
CA LEU A 19 1.65 -13.05 15.72
C LEU A 19 1.48 -14.13 16.79
N HIS A 20 1.40 -15.38 16.36
CA HIS A 20 1.50 -16.51 17.26
C HIS A 20 2.85 -16.47 18.01
N TRP A 21 2.82 -16.68 19.33
CA TRP A 21 3.96 -16.44 20.22
C TRP A 21 5.25 -17.17 19.78
N LEU A 22 5.14 -18.41 19.31
CA LEU A 22 6.28 -19.17 18.75
C LEU A 22 6.94 -18.47 17.56
N ILE A 23 6.12 -18.00 16.61
CA ILE A 23 6.60 -17.32 15.40
C ILE A 23 7.28 -16.00 15.80
N ALA A 24 6.65 -15.26 16.72
CA ALA A 24 7.18 -14.00 17.22
C ALA A 24 8.56 -14.16 17.88
N ILE A 25 8.74 -15.19 18.72
CA ILE A 25 10.03 -15.50 19.37
C ILE A 25 11.11 -15.81 18.34
N VAL A 26 10.81 -16.65 17.34
CA VAL A 26 11.77 -17.00 16.28
C VAL A 26 12.21 -15.75 15.52
N PHE A 27 11.28 -14.87 15.15
CA PHE A 27 11.62 -13.62 14.46
C PHE A 27 12.48 -12.69 15.32
N ILE A 28 12.21 -12.58 16.63
CA ILE A 28 13.04 -11.78 17.54
C ILE A 28 14.44 -12.35 17.66
N ILE A 29 14.59 -13.66 17.81
CA ILE A 29 15.91 -14.31 17.91
C ILE A 29 16.72 -14.05 16.64
N LEU A 30 16.11 -14.24 15.46
CA LEU A 30 16.77 -13.97 14.18
C LEU A 30 17.16 -12.50 14.04
N LEU A 31 16.29 -11.58 14.46
CA LEU A 31 16.55 -10.15 14.40
C LEU A 31 17.69 -9.74 15.34
N LEU A 32 17.72 -10.26 16.58
CA LEU A 32 18.78 -9.99 17.55
C LEU A 32 20.12 -10.57 17.09
N ALA A 33 20.12 -11.80 16.54
CA ALA A 33 21.30 -12.42 15.96
C ALA A 33 21.85 -11.58 14.79
N PHE A 34 20.97 -11.11 13.89
CA PHE A 34 21.34 -10.22 12.80
C PHE A 34 21.91 -8.89 13.31
N ALA A 35 21.27 -8.26 14.29
CA ALA A 35 21.72 -7.00 14.88
C ALA A 35 23.10 -7.15 15.54
N LEU A 36 23.32 -8.24 16.27
CA LEU A 36 24.59 -8.54 16.93
C LEU A 36 25.70 -8.79 15.90
N TYR A 37 25.43 -9.60 14.87
CA TYR A 37 26.37 -9.91 13.81
C TYR A 37 26.80 -8.65 13.04
N GLN A 38 25.83 -7.83 12.61
CA GLN A 38 26.11 -6.71 11.71
C GLN A 38 26.57 -5.43 12.43
N PHE A 39 26.10 -5.19 13.67
CA PHE A 39 26.24 -3.90 14.37
C PHE A 39 26.73 -4.02 15.82
N ARG A 40 27.08 -5.23 16.27
CA ARG A 40 27.57 -5.53 17.62
C ARG A 40 26.60 -5.03 18.71
N LYS A 41 27.11 -4.73 19.91
CA LYS A 41 26.30 -4.31 21.06
C LYS A 41 25.46 -3.05 20.81
N LYS A 42 25.96 -2.08 20.04
CA LYS A 42 25.22 -0.84 19.73
C LYS A 42 23.97 -1.11 18.89
N GLY A 43 24.06 -1.99 17.89
CA GLY A 43 22.90 -2.36 17.09
C GLY A 43 21.86 -3.14 17.87
N LEU A 44 22.29 -3.99 18.81
CA LEU A 44 21.38 -4.73 19.68
C LEU A 44 20.56 -3.78 20.57
N PHE A 45 21.19 -2.76 21.17
CA PHE A 45 20.47 -1.74 21.92
C PHE A 45 19.44 -0.99 21.07
N ILE A 46 19.84 -0.55 19.87
CA ILE A 46 18.94 0.14 18.93
C ILE A 46 17.77 -0.76 18.52
N CYS A 47 18.06 -2.03 18.26
CA CYS A 47 17.06 -3.03 17.90
C CYS A 47 16.01 -3.21 19.01
N LEU A 48 16.46 -3.41 20.25
CA LEU A 48 15.57 -3.56 21.40
C LEU A 48 14.73 -2.30 21.63
N LEU A 49 15.35 -1.11 21.57
CA LEU A 49 14.64 0.16 21.75
C LEU A 49 13.50 0.32 20.72
N PHE A 50 13.78 0.11 19.43
CA PHE A 50 12.77 0.27 18.38
C PHE A 50 11.73 -0.85 18.40
N CYS A 51 12.09 -2.06 18.81
CA CYS A 51 11.14 -3.14 19.04
C CYS A 51 10.17 -2.79 20.18
N LEU A 52 10.68 -2.28 21.30
CA LEU A 52 9.85 -1.83 22.43
C LEU A 52 8.94 -0.67 22.04
N LEU A 53 9.44 0.30 21.27
CA LEU A 53 8.62 1.39 20.72
C LEU A 53 7.50 0.85 19.82
N GLY A 54 7.79 -0.13 18.95
CA GLY A 54 6.79 -0.80 18.13
C GLY A 54 5.70 -1.48 18.96
N CYS A 55 6.11 -2.25 19.98
CA CYS A 55 5.16 -2.88 20.92
C CYS A 55 4.29 -1.84 21.63
N GLY A 56 4.90 -0.76 22.14
CA GLY A 56 4.20 0.33 22.83
C GLY A 56 3.16 1.01 21.94
N VAL A 57 3.51 1.29 20.68
CA VAL A 57 2.59 1.86 19.70
C VAL A 57 1.42 0.92 19.39
N SER A 58 1.67 -0.39 19.28
CA SER A 58 0.59 -1.36 19.06
C SER A 58 -0.42 -1.46 20.21
N LEU A 59 -0.07 -1.00 21.42
CA LEU A 59 -0.98 -0.98 22.56
C LEU A 59 -1.92 0.23 22.55
N ILE A 60 -1.66 1.24 21.72
CA ILE A 60 -2.52 2.43 21.58
C ILE A 60 -3.94 2.02 21.14
N ASP A 61 -4.06 0.96 20.35
CA ASP A 61 -5.35 0.41 19.89
C ASP A 61 -6.27 -0.05 21.02
N LYS A 62 -5.71 -0.35 22.20
CA LYS A 62 -6.47 -0.78 23.37
C LYS A 62 -7.05 0.39 24.17
N ILE A 63 -6.67 1.62 23.86
CA ILE A 63 -7.15 2.80 24.57
C ILE A 63 -8.51 3.19 24.00
N GLU A 64 -9.55 3.10 24.81
CA GLU A 64 -10.90 3.51 24.41
C GLU A 64 -10.96 5.04 24.18
N PRO A 65 -11.60 5.50 23.09
CA PRO A 65 -11.81 6.92 22.87
C PRO A 65 -12.69 7.52 23.95
N LEU A 66 -12.44 8.79 24.26
CA LEU A 66 -13.41 9.61 25.00
C LEU A 66 -14.70 9.74 24.19
N ALA A 67 -15.83 9.48 24.85
CA ALA A 67 -17.15 9.70 24.28
C ALA A 67 -17.37 11.22 24.13
N ASN A 68 -17.47 11.66 22.88
CA ASN A 68 -17.83 13.03 22.53
C ASN A 68 -19.13 12.98 21.71
N GLU A 69 -19.96 14.01 21.80
CA GLU A 69 -21.15 14.09 20.93
C GLU A 69 -20.82 14.69 19.57
N THR A 70 -19.72 15.44 19.49
CA THR A 70 -19.28 16.14 18.28
C THR A 70 -17.84 15.76 17.96
N TYR A 71 -17.62 15.36 16.72
CA TYR A 71 -16.34 14.90 16.21
C TYR A 71 -15.90 15.75 15.02
N GLN A 72 -14.69 16.31 15.08
CA GLN A 72 -14.12 17.14 14.01
C GLN A 72 -12.86 16.49 13.45
N GLY A 73 -12.75 16.41 12.13
CA GLY A 73 -11.71 15.61 11.51
C GLY A 73 -11.76 15.59 10.00
N PHE A 74 -10.91 14.75 9.42
CA PHE A 74 -10.75 14.64 7.98
C PHE A 74 -11.22 13.28 7.49
N VAL A 75 -11.85 13.26 6.32
CA VAL A 75 -12.12 12.02 5.59
C VAL A 75 -10.78 11.47 5.06
N THR A 76 -10.47 10.23 5.38
CA THR A 76 -9.22 9.56 4.94
C THR A 76 -9.45 8.61 3.78
N THR A 77 -10.58 7.92 3.78
CA THR A 77 -11.01 7.00 2.72
C THR A 77 -12.48 7.22 2.45
N SER A 78 -12.86 7.27 1.18
CA SER A 78 -14.24 7.39 0.72
C SER A 78 -14.59 6.20 -0.17
N LYS A 79 -15.75 5.60 0.08
CA LYS A 79 -16.38 4.52 -0.70
C LYS A 79 -17.84 4.91 -0.96
N GLU A 80 -18.57 4.10 -1.71
CA GLU A 80 -19.96 4.46 -2.07
C GLU A 80 -20.89 4.50 -0.86
N ASN A 81 -20.74 3.53 0.06
CA ASN A 81 -21.66 3.35 1.18
C ASN A 81 -21.09 3.79 2.54
N TYR A 82 -19.81 4.17 2.59
CA TYR A 82 -19.17 4.55 3.83
C TYR A 82 -17.91 5.38 3.58
N PHE A 83 -17.51 6.11 4.61
CA PHE A 83 -16.20 6.75 4.65
C PHE A 83 -15.51 6.51 5.99
N LEU A 84 -14.19 6.65 5.96
CA LEU A 84 -13.34 6.58 7.15
C LEU A 84 -12.96 7.99 7.58
N PHE A 85 -13.26 8.33 8.83
CA PHE A 85 -13.15 9.66 9.39
C PHE A 85 -12.11 9.72 10.50
N LYS A 86 -11.05 10.51 10.34
CA LYS A 86 -9.94 10.58 11.30
C LYS A 86 -10.07 11.78 12.22
N VAL A 87 -10.11 11.51 13.52
CA VAL A 87 -10.27 12.49 14.60
C VAL A 87 -9.17 12.26 15.62
N LYS A 88 -8.33 13.27 15.88
CA LYS A 88 -7.27 13.25 16.91
C LYS A 88 -6.43 11.95 16.93
N GLY A 89 -6.09 11.41 15.76
CA GLY A 89 -5.27 10.20 15.62
C GLY A 89 -6.02 8.88 15.53
N GLN A 90 -7.31 8.84 15.86
CA GLN A 90 -8.17 7.66 15.72
C GLN A 90 -9.01 7.74 14.44
N THR A 91 -9.33 6.58 13.88
CA THR A 91 -10.13 6.48 12.64
C THR A 91 -11.46 5.80 12.95
N TYR A 92 -12.54 6.42 12.51
CA TYR A 92 -13.91 5.98 12.73
C TYR A 92 -14.55 5.54 11.41
N TYR A 93 -15.38 4.52 11.49
CA TYR A 93 -16.27 4.11 10.41
C TYR A 93 -17.54 4.97 10.42
N VAL A 94 -17.95 5.50 9.27
CA VAL A 94 -19.23 6.21 9.13
C VAL A 94 -19.98 5.63 7.96
N TYR A 95 -21.11 4.97 8.23
CA TYR A 95 -22.00 4.47 7.21
C TYR A 95 -22.91 5.59 6.71
N GLN A 96 -22.86 5.86 5.41
CA GLN A 96 -23.77 6.77 4.74
C GLN A 96 -23.80 6.39 3.26
N LYS A 97 -24.95 5.95 2.79
CA LYS A 97 -25.14 5.58 1.39
C LYS A 97 -25.07 6.82 0.48
N ASP A 98 -24.38 6.69 -0.65
CA ASP A 98 -24.28 7.71 -1.71
C ASP A 98 -23.83 9.10 -1.21
N HIS A 99 -22.86 9.11 -0.30
CA HIS A 99 -22.39 10.36 0.31
C HIS A 99 -21.47 11.17 -0.64
N PRO A 100 -21.47 12.51 -0.53
CA PRO A 100 -20.68 13.38 -1.39
C PRO A 100 -19.30 13.70 -0.80
N TYR A 101 -18.74 12.88 0.09
CA TYR A 101 -17.49 13.22 0.79
C TYR A 101 -16.30 12.46 0.22
N GLU A 102 -15.15 13.13 0.08
CA GLU A 102 -13.91 12.59 -0.48
C GLU A 102 -12.73 12.72 0.48
N GLY A 103 -11.68 11.95 0.22
CA GLY A 103 -10.46 12.01 1.03
C GLY A 103 -9.86 13.42 1.05
N GLY A 104 -9.67 13.98 2.24
CA GLY A 104 -9.19 15.34 2.45
C GLY A 104 -10.29 16.34 2.88
N ASP A 105 -11.56 15.99 2.75
CA ASP A 105 -12.66 16.84 3.24
C ASP A 105 -12.60 16.96 4.77
N TYR A 106 -12.83 18.18 5.28
CA TYR A 106 -12.90 18.48 6.71
C TYR A 106 -14.34 18.65 7.16
N LEU A 107 -14.78 17.75 8.04
CA LEU A 107 -16.18 17.64 8.46
C LEU A 107 -16.29 17.75 9.98
N THR A 108 -17.47 18.18 10.43
CA THR A 108 -17.95 18.00 11.80
C THR A 108 -19.11 17.03 11.78
N ILE A 109 -19.03 15.98 12.59
CA ILE A 109 -20.06 14.95 12.73
C ILE A 109 -20.62 15.01 14.14
N LEU A 110 -21.92 15.27 14.26
CA LEU A 110 -22.66 15.13 15.51
C LEU A 110 -23.28 13.75 15.55
N GLY A 111 -23.00 12.97 16.58
CA GLY A 111 -23.46 11.59 16.69
C GLY A 111 -22.86 10.85 17.86
N ARG A 112 -23.23 9.57 17.99
CA ARG A 112 -22.70 8.69 19.05
C ARG A 112 -21.71 7.71 18.45
N HIS A 113 -20.55 7.55 19.08
CA HIS A 113 -19.67 6.45 18.73
C HIS A 113 -20.15 5.12 19.33
N ASN A 114 -19.90 4.01 18.65
CA ASN A 114 -20.09 2.67 19.19
C ASN A 114 -18.93 1.80 18.76
N LYS A 115 -18.61 0.76 19.53
CA LYS A 115 -17.70 -0.28 19.04
C LYS A 115 -18.35 -0.98 17.84
N ILE A 116 -17.58 -1.19 16.79
CA ILE A 116 -18.09 -1.84 15.58
C ILE A 116 -18.53 -3.26 15.92
N LYS A 117 -19.80 -3.55 15.67
CA LYS A 117 -20.38 -4.90 15.76
C LYS A 117 -20.86 -5.28 14.36
N MET A 118 -19.95 -5.74 13.52
CA MET A 118 -20.27 -6.26 12.19
C MET A 118 -20.43 -7.77 12.29
N THR A 119 -21.59 -8.30 11.89
CA THR A 119 -21.92 -9.73 11.90
C THR A 119 -21.72 -10.42 10.54
N SER A 120 -21.33 -9.70 9.48
CA SER A 120 -21.36 -10.23 8.13
C SER A 120 -20.05 -10.92 7.69
N TYR A 121 -20.12 -12.25 7.57
CA TYR A 121 -19.34 -13.03 6.61
C TYR A 121 -20.08 -13.05 5.27
N GLU A 122 -20.17 -11.92 4.58
CA GLU A 122 -20.65 -11.96 3.20
C GLU A 122 -19.47 -12.23 2.27
N SER A 123 -19.46 -13.44 1.68
CA SER A 123 -18.61 -13.83 0.54
C SER A 123 -17.10 -13.65 0.75
N ARG A 124 -16.44 -14.60 1.45
CA ARG A 124 -14.96 -14.75 1.62
C ARG A 124 -14.16 -13.51 2.11
N PHE A 125 -14.74 -12.33 2.15
CA PHE A 125 -14.13 -11.06 2.53
C PHE A 125 -14.57 -10.69 3.94
N ASN A 126 -13.62 -10.72 4.87
CA ASN A 126 -13.87 -10.31 6.24
C ASN A 126 -13.72 -8.78 6.36
N PHE A 127 -14.83 -8.06 6.23
CA PHE A 127 -14.83 -6.59 6.33
C PHE A 127 -14.40 -6.10 7.72
N SER A 128 -14.71 -6.86 8.78
CA SER A 128 -14.25 -6.53 10.14
C SER A 128 -12.72 -6.60 10.23
N SER A 129 -12.09 -7.66 9.69
CA SER A 129 -10.63 -7.77 9.61
C SER A 129 -10.04 -6.62 8.81
N TYR A 130 -10.65 -6.28 7.67
CA TYR A 130 -10.22 -5.14 6.87
C TYR A 130 -10.22 -3.83 7.67
N LEU A 131 -11.29 -3.53 8.42
CA LEU A 131 -11.37 -2.34 9.26
C LEU A 131 -10.35 -2.35 10.41
N ASN A 132 -10.14 -3.51 11.04
CA ASN A 132 -9.13 -3.67 12.08
C ASN A 132 -7.71 -3.42 11.56
N ASP A 133 -7.39 -3.88 10.33
CA ASP A 133 -6.11 -3.60 9.68
C ASP A 133 -5.94 -2.12 9.28
N GLN A 134 -7.05 -1.37 9.18
CA GLN A 134 -7.05 0.08 9.00
C GLN A 134 -6.98 0.85 10.34
N GLY A 135 -7.06 0.17 11.48
CA GLY A 135 -7.14 0.80 12.80
C GLY A 135 -8.51 1.39 13.13
N VAL A 136 -9.56 0.81 12.56
CA VAL A 136 -10.95 1.28 12.69
C VAL A 136 -11.70 0.30 13.57
N PHE A 137 -11.86 0.65 14.85
CA PHE A 137 -12.53 -0.19 15.86
C PHE A 137 -13.90 0.35 16.27
N TYR A 138 -14.17 1.62 15.95
CA TYR A 138 -15.37 2.35 16.35
C TYR A 138 -16.09 2.92 15.13
N GLU A 139 -17.42 2.92 15.18
CA GLU A 139 -18.28 3.61 14.24
C GLU A 139 -18.84 4.89 14.86
N ILE A 140 -19.11 5.92 14.06
CA ILE A 140 -19.92 7.07 14.47
C ILE A 140 -21.25 6.96 13.74
N LYS A 141 -22.34 6.78 14.51
CA LYS A 141 -23.70 6.90 13.97
C LYS A 141 -24.04 8.39 13.88
N ALA A 142 -23.82 8.94 12.69
CA ALA A 142 -24.02 10.35 12.41
C ALA A 142 -25.51 10.72 12.47
N GLN A 143 -25.84 11.75 13.25
CA GLN A 143 -27.14 12.41 13.25
C GLN A 143 -27.12 13.63 12.32
N LYS A 144 -26.01 14.36 12.32
CA LYS A 144 -25.78 15.52 11.45
C LYS A 144 -24.33 15.59 11.02
N ILE A 145 -24.09 15.88 9.75
CA ILE A 145 -22.76 16.07 9.18
C ILE A 145 -22.71 17.47 8.57
N THR A 146 -21.75 18.27 9.02
CA THR A 146 -21.52 19.63 8.52
C THR A 146 -20.14 19.67 7.87
N ALA A 147 -20.08 20.04 6.59
CA ALA A 147 -18.82 20.24 5.90
C ALA A 147 -18.28 21.64 6.16
N HIS A 148 -17.03 21.74 6.61
CA HIS A 148 -16.33 23.01 6.79
C HIS A 148 -15.40 23.31 5.62
N PHE A 149 -14.79 22.26 5.07
CA PHE A 149 -13.97 22.35 3.87
C PHE A 149 -14.18 21.10 3.02
N LEU A 150 -14.43 21.32 1.74
CA LEU A 150 -14.48 20.28 0.73
C LEU A 150 -13.31 20.51 -0.22
N VAL A 151 -12.58 19.44 -0.53
CA VAL A 151 -11.48 19.51 -1.50
C VAL A 151 -12.06 20.01 -2.83
N PRO A 152 -11.55 21.12 -3.41
CA PRO A 152 -12.12 21.69 -4.63
C PRO A 152 -12.06 20.73 -5.82
N ILE A 153 -11.01 19.91 -5.89
CA ILE A 153 -10.81 18.92 -6.94
C ILE A 153 -11.51 17.62 -6.51
N ARG A 154 -12.73 17.42 -7.00
CA ARG A 154 -13.55 16.21 -6.76
C ARG A 154 -13.10 15.05 -7.65
N LEU A 155 -12.07 14.33 -7.22
CA LEU A 155 -11.43 13.25 -7.97
C LEU A 155 -12.43 12.14 -8.34
N LYS A 156 -13.44 11.87 -7.51
CA LYS A 156 -14.48 10.86 -7.81
C LYS A 156 -15.24 11.22 -9.09
N THR A 157 -15.70 12.46 -9.20
CA THR A 157 -16.43 12.95 -10.38
C THR A 157 -15.57 12.94 -11.64
N TYR A 158 -14.29 13.32 -11.55
CA TYR A 158 -13.38 13.25 -12.70
C TYR A 158 -13.12 11.81 -13.14
N ARG A 159 -12.96 10.89 -12.19
CA ARG A 159 -12.84 9.46 -12.46
C ARG A 159 -14.08 8.93 -13.18
N GLU A 160 -15.28 9.23 -12.70
CA GLU A 160 -16.53 8.82 -13.35
C GLU A 160 -16.64 9.37 -14.78
N LYS A 161 -16.32 10.65 -14.99
CA LYS A 161 -16.28 11.27 -16.33
C LYS A 161 -15.25 10.62 -17.26
N PHE A 162 -14.09 10.25 -16.74
CA PHE A 162 -13.06 9.53 -17.51
C PHE A 162 -13.56 8.13 -17.90
N LEU A 163 -14.09 7.39 -16.93
CA LEU A 163 -14.59 6.03 -17.11
C LEU A 163 -15.81 5.94 -18.02
N ALA A 164 -16.65 6.98 -18.07
CA ALA A 164 -17.83 7.05 -18.93
C ALA A 164 -17.52 7.06 -20.43
N LYS A 165 -16.26 7.27 -20.83
CA LYS A 165 -15.83 7.26 -22.24
C LYS A 165 -15.64 5.85 -22.81
N PHE A 166 -15.62 4.83 -21.95
CA PHE A 166 -15.29 3.46 -22.31
C PHE A 166 -16.51 2.55 -22.23
N ASP A 167 -16.49 1.46 -22.99
CA ASP A 167 -17.49 0.38 -22.89
C ASP A 167 -17.46 -0.28 -21.50
N ASP A 168 -18.50 -1.02 -21.16
CA ASP A 168 -18.67 -1.56 -19.79
C ASP A 168 -17.49 -2.43 -19.34
N ASN A 169 -17.01 -3.33 -20.21
CA ASN A 169 -15.88 -4.20 -19.90
C ASN A 169 -14.60 -3.38 -19.69
N SER A 170 -14.30 -2.47 -20.61
CA SER A 170 -13.11 -1.62 -20.50
C SER A 170 -13.17 -0.70 -19.29
N ARG A 171 -14.35 -0.15 -19.01
CA ARG A 171 -14.64 0.68 -17.84
C ARG A 171 -14.32 -0.08 -16.56
N VAL A 172 -14.85 -1.27 -16.37
CA VAL A 172 -14.64 -2.08 -15.17
C VAL A 172 -13.17 -2.48 -15.01
N LEU A 173 -12.49 -2.83 -16.11
CA LEU A 173 -11.07 -3.17 -16.09
C LEU A 173 -10.19 -1.97 -15.75
N LEU A 174 -10.36 -0.84 -16.45
CA LEU A 174 -9.62 0.40 -16.16
C LEU A 174 -9.87 0.88 -14.74
N ASP A 175 -11.09 0.72 -14.25
CA ASP A 175 -11.45 1.10 -12.90
C ASP A 175 -10.70 0.27 -11.84
N ALA A 176 -10.66 -1.05 -12.05
CA ALA A 176 -9.85 -1.94 -11.22
C ALA A 176 -8.36 -1.62 -11.33
N PHE A 177 -7.82 -1.48 -12.54
CA PHE A 177 -6.39 -1.27 -12.74
C PHE A 177 -5.90 0.07 -12.22
N LEU A 178 -6.51 1.17 -12.66
CA LEU A 178 -6.06 2.53 -12.36
C LEU A 178 -6.52 2.99 -10.98
N PHE A 179 -7.75 2.65 -10.58
CA PHE A 179 -8.39 3.16 -9.35
C PHE A 179 -8.57 2.10 -8.25
N SER A 180 -8.30 0.81 -8.52
CA SER A 180 -8.37 -0.28 -7.53
C SER A 180 -9.74 -0.44 -6.90
N THR A 181 -10.77 -0.11 -7.66
CA THR A 181 -12.17 -0.34 -7.36
C THR A 181 -12.62 -1.55 -8.15
N LYS A 182 -13.11 -2.55 -7.41
CA LYS A 182 -13.40 -3.87 -7.93
C LYS A 182 -14.88 -4.09 -7.74
N ASN A 183 -15.61 -4.05 -8.86
CA ASN A 183 -17.01 -4.46 -8.87
C ASN A 183 -17.04 -5.99 -8.91
N TYR A 184 -17.17 -6.63 -7.74
CA TYR A 184 -17.14 -8.09 -7.62
C TYR A 184 -18.36 -8.77 -8.27
N ASP A 185 -19.42 -8.02 -8.53
CA ASP A 185 -20.63 -8.51 -9.21
C ASP A 185 -20.41 -8.64 -10.72
N HIS A 186 -19.42 -7.93 -11.28
CA HIS A 186 -19.10 -8.01 -12.70
C HIS A 186 -18.32 -9.30 -13.04
N GLU A 187 -18.72 -9.97 -14.12
CA GLU A 187 -18.21 -11.28 -14.53
C GLU A 187 -16.67 -11.33 -14.63
N LEU A 188 -16.05 -10.35 -15.30
CA LEU A 188 -14.60 -10.27 -15.45
C LEU A 188 -13.83 -10.21 -14.12
N ILE A 189 -14.33 -9.44 -13.15
CA ILE A 189 -13.69 -9.28 -11.85
C ILE A 189 -13.90 -10.54 -11.00
N SER A 190 -15.09 -11.14 -11.08
CA SER A 190 -15.38 -12.44 -10.45
C SER A 190 -14.48 -13.55 -10.99
N LEU A 191 -14.31 -13.64 -12.31
CA LEU A 191 -13.40 -14.59 -12.96
C LEU A 191 -11.95 -14.36 -12.54
N ALA A 192 -11.47 -13.12 -12.51
CA ALA A 192 -10.14 -12.78 -12.00
C ALA A 192 -9.97 -13.15 -10.51
N GLY A 193 -11.04 -13.04 -9.72
CA GLY A 193 -11.10 -13.53 -8.34
C GLY A 193 -10.91 -15.05 -8.26
N LYS A 194 -11.69 -15.80 -9.04
CA LYS A 194 -11.62 -17.28 -9.11
C LYS A 194 -10.25 -17.78 -9.56
N LEU A 195 -9.58 -17.07 -10.48
CA LEU A 195 -8.24 -17.41 -10.95
C LEU A 195 -7.12 -16.94 -10.00
N ASN A 196 -7.44 -16.33 -8.85
CA ASN A 196 -6.49 -15.70 -7.95
C ASN A 196 -5.59 -14.66 -8.62
N LEU A 197 -6.14 -13.92 -9.58
CA LEU A 197 -5.47 -12.84 -10.33
C LEU A 197 -5.91 -11.45 -9.87
N ILE A 198 -6.93 -11.35 -9.01
CA ILE A 198 -7.50 -10.07 -8.53
C ILE A 198 -6.48 -9.11 -7.93
N TYR A 199 -5.37 -9.61 -7.38
CA TYR A 199 -4.32 -8.78 -6.80
C TYR A 199 -3.45 -8.09 -7.87
N LEU A 200 -3.38 -8.66 -9.09
CA LEU A 200 -2.75 -8.03 -10.25
C LEU A 200 -3.56 -6.81 -10.70
N PHE A 201 -4.88 -6.81 -10.47
CA PHE A 201 -5.84 -5.78 -10.85
C PHE A 201 -5.78 -4.56 -9.92
N SER A 202 -4.59 -4.23 -9.43
CA SER A 202 -4.33 -3.06 -8.61
C SER A 202 -3.02 -2.45 -9.07
N LEU A 203 -3.01 -1.13 -9.27
CA LEU A 203 -1.81 -0.37 -9.61
C LEU A 203 -0.69 -0.59 -8.57
N SER A 204 0.17 -1.55 -8.86
CA SER A 204 1.32 -1.90 -8.04
C SER A 204 2.48 -0.95 -8.30
N SER A 205 3.36 -0.85 -7.32
CA SER A 205 4.58 -0.07 -7.47
C SER A 205 5.56 -0.65 -8.51
N LEU A 206 5.40 -1.92 -8.90
CA LEU A 206 6.24 -2.51 -9.94
C LEU A 206 5.83 -1.99 -11.31
N TYR A 207 4.52 -1.97 -11.61
CA TYR A 207 4.01 -1.48 -12.89
C TYR A 207 4.41 -0.02 -13.12
N LEU A 208 4.12 0.84 -12.16
CA LEU A 208 4.47 2.26 -12.23
C LEU A 208 5.97 2.47 -12.41
N ARG A 209 6.82 1.65 -11.77
CA ARG A 209 8.27 1.75 -11.95
C ARG A 209 8.70 1.38 -13.36
N VAL A 210 8.11 0.34 -13.96
CA VAL A 210 8.39 -0.06 -15.34
C VAL A 210 7.98 1.04 -16.31
N LEU A 211 6.80 1.64 -16.13
CA LEU A 211 6.33 2.76 -16.96
C LEU A 211 7.27 3.96 -16.88
N ILE A 212 7.66 4.36 -15.67
CA ILE A 212 8.63 5.44 -15.45
C ILE A 212 9.95 5.15 -16.17
N LEU A 213 10.48 3.93 -16.04
CA LEU A 213 11.73 3.55 -16.71
C LEU A 213 11.61 3.55 -18.24
N GLY A 214 10.45 3.16 -18.78
CA GLY A 214 10.17 3.21 -20.22
C GLY A 214 10.17 4.64 -20.75
N VAL A 215 9.49 5.55 -20.05
CA VAL A 215 9.49 6.99 -20.42
C VAL A 215 10.88 7.60 -20.26
N GLU A 216 11.59 7.31 -19.16
CA GLU A 216 12.97 7.77 -18.97
C GLU A 216 13.89 7.30 -20.10
N TYR A 217 13.77 6.03 -20.52
CA TYR A 217 14.55 5.48 -21.62
C TYR A 217 14.33 6.25 -22.93
N LEU A 218 13.07 6.52 -23.29
CA LEU A 218 12.72 7.28 -24.50
C LEU A 218 13.22 8.73 -24.44
N LEU A 219 13.05 9.40 -23.30
CA LEU A 219 13.47 10.79 -23.10
C LEU A 219 15.00 10.93 -23.10
N HIS A 220 15.72 9.94 -22.56
CA HIS A 220 17.18 9.93 -22.52
C HIS A 220 17.82 9.84 -23.93
N LEU A 221 17.06 9.47 -24.96
CA LEU A 221 17.55 9.53 -26.34
C LEU A 221 17.84 10.97 -26.81
N LYS A 222 17.19 11.97 -26.20
CA LYS A 222 17.29 13.38 -26.63
C LYS A 222 17.65 14.36 -25.51
N LEU A 223 17.51 13.97 -24.24
CA LEU A 223 17.64 14.87 -23.10
C LEU A 223 18.74 14.44 -22.15
N SER A 224 19.29 15.41 -21.41
CA SER A 224 20.23 15.13 -20.33
C SER A 224 19.58 14.28 -19.22
N PHE A 225 20.39 13.55 -18.44
CA PHE A 225 19.90 12.69 -17.36
C PHE A 225 19.06 13.44 -16.32
N LYS A 226 19.43 14.70 -16.00
CA LYS A 226 18.69 15.55 -15.07
C LYS A 226 17.34 15.99 -15.63
N ASN A 227 17.32 16.47 -16.88
CA ASN A 227 16.10 16.94 -17.53
C ASN A 227 15.13 15.79 -17.77
N THR A 228 15.64 14.62 -18.15
CA THR A 228 14.86 13.39 -18.31
C THR A 228 14.07 13.07 -17.04
N LYS A 229 14.70 13.14 -15.86
CA LYS A 229 14.00 12.86 -14.60
C LYS A 229 12.93 13.89 -14.25
N ILE A 230 13.23 15.17 -14.45
CA ILE A 230 12.27 16.25 -14.17
C ILE A 230 11.05 16.12 -15.10
N ILE A 231 11.28 15.95 -16.40
CA ILE A 231 10.21 15.83 -17.39
C ILE A 231 9.39 14.55 -17.16
N THR A 232 10.03 13.43 -16.81
CA THR A 232 9.31 12.20 -16.44
C THR A 232 8.41 12.41 -15.23
N PHE A 233 8.90 13.12 -14.19
CA PHE A 233 8.09 13.42 -13.02
C PHE A 233 6.88 14.29 -13.38
N ILE A 234 7.07 15.32 -14.21
CA ILE A 234 5.99 16.18 -14.70
C ILE A 234 4.97 15.36 -15.50
N PHE A 235 5.43 14.47 -16.38
CA PHE A 235 4.57 13.61 -17.20
C PHE A 235 3.67 12.71 -16.34
N PHE A 236 4.19 12.12 -15.25
CA PHE A 236 3.41 11.28 -14.35
C PHE A 236 2.68 12.04 -13.23
N LEU A 237 2.84 13.37 -13.14
CA LEU A 237 2.22 14.19 -12.09
C LEU A 237 0.69 14.05 -12.05
N PRO A 238 -0.04 14.07 -13.18
CA PRO A 238 -1.50 13.88 -13.17
C PRO A 238 -1.88 12.54 -12.55
N LEU A 239 -1.22 11.45 -12.96
CA LEU A 239 -1.47 10.11 -12.41
C LEU A 239 -1.20 10.05 -10.90
N PHE A 240 -0.13 10.73 -10.45
CA PHE A 240 0.18 10.81 -9.02
C PHE A 240 -0.88 11.56 -8.23
N ILE A 241 -1.47 12.63 -8.78
CA ILE A 241 -2.56 13.38 -8.14
C ILE A 241 -3.82 12.50 -8.05
N PHE A 242 -4.26 11.90 -9.16
CA PHE A 242 -5.47 11.08 -9.19
C PHE A 242 -5.40 9.84 -8.32
N SER A 243 -4.20 9.25 -8.19
CA SER A 243 -4.01 8.01 -7.43
C SER A 243 -3.26 8.21 -6.11
N PHE A 244 -3.16 9.45 -5.60
CA PHE A 244 -2.35 9.77 -4.41
C PHE A 244 -2.84 9.06 -3.14
N ILE A 245 -4.10 8.62 -3.08
CA ILE A 245 -4.61 7.88 -1.92
C ILE A 245 -3.84 6.54 -1.75
N LYS A 246 -3.38 5.93 -2.85
CA LYS A 246 -2.75 4.61 -2.85
C LYS A 246 -1.30 4.66 -2.34
N ILE A 247 -0.96 3.74 -1.43
CA ILE A 247 0.40 3.62 -0.87
C ILE A 247 1.44 3.34 -1.95
N SER A 248 1.13 2.48 -2.94
CA SER A 248 2.02 2.16 -4.06
C SER A 248 2.46 3.41 -4.85
N VAL A 249 1.50 4.30 -5.10
CA VAL A 249 1.70 5.54 -5.86
C VAL A 249 2.47 6.56 -5.02
N ARG A 250 2.02 6.81 -3.78
CA ARG A 250 2.74 7.70 -2.85
C ARG A 250 4.18 7.27 -2.64
N LYS A 251 4.41 5.96 -2.44
CA LYS A 251 5.77 5.41 -2.30
C LYS A 251 6.62 5.78 -3.50
N ILE A 252 6.13 5.56 -4.73
CA ILE A 252 6.92 5.84 -5.93
C ILE A 252 7.18 7.31 -6.09
N CYS A 253 6.16 8.16 -5.96
CA CYS A 253 6.29 9.60 -6.09
C CYS A 253 7.35 10.13 -5.10
N LEU A 254 7.21 9.81 -3.81
CA LEU A 254 8.16 10.23 -2.77
C LEU A 254 9.55 9.63 -2.96
N LEU A 255 9.65 8.35 -3.33
CA LEU A 255 10.94 7.70 -3.58
C LEU A 255 11.64 8.27 -4.82
N TYR A 256 10.88 8.73 -5.81
CA TYR A 256 11.41 9.42 -6.98
C TYR A 256 12.02 10.76 -6.59
N ILE A 257 11.30 11.56 -5.81
CA ILE A 257 11.78 12.83 -5.25
C ILE A 257 13.02 12.60 -4.37
N LEU A 258 12.97 11.66 -3.42
CA LEU A 258 14.09 11.34 -2.54
C LEU A 258 15.33 10.87 -3.31
N LYS A 259 15.16 10.08 -4.38
CA LYS A 259 16.26 9.68 -5.26
C LYS A 259 16.85 10.86 -6.00
N TYR A 260 16.01 11.74 -6.54
CA TYR A 260 16.46 12.96 -7.21
C TYR A 260 17.29 13.82 -6.24
N LEU A 261 16.78 14.08 -5.03
CA LEU A 261 17.50 14.82 -4.00
C LEU A 261 18.81 14.13 -3.62
N ASN A 262 18.80 12.81 -3.43
CA ASN A 262 20.01 12.06 -3.10
C ASN A 262 21.05 12.12 -4.21
N ASP A 263 20.65 11.98 -5.46
CA ASP A 263 21.56 11.95 -6.61
C ASP A 263 22.19 13.34 -6.87
N TYR A 264 21.41 14.43 -6.77
CA TYR A 264 21.85 15.77 -7.19
C TYR A 264 22.23 16.71 -6.04
N HIS A 265 21.60 16.60 -4.87
CA HIS A 265 21.88 17.49 -3.74
C HIS A 265 22.77 16.82 -2.68
N PHE A 266 22.55 15.53 -2.41
CA PHE A 266 23.34 14.79 -1.40
C PHE A 266 24.47 13.94 -2.00
N LYS A 267 24.81 14.11 -3.29
CA LYS A 267 25.94 13.43 -3.95
C LYS A 267 25.95 11.90 -3.73
N LYS A 268 24.78 11.26 -3.81
CA LYS A 268 24.55 9.82 -3.63
C LYS A 268 24.95 9.28 -2.24
N LYS A 269 24.90 10.11 -1.20
CA LYS A 269 25.24 9.74 0.18
C LYS A 269 24.50 8.49 0.67
N TRP A 270 23.23 8.31 0.29
CA TRP A 270 22.40 7.23 0.82
C TRP A 270 22.17 6.10 -0.21
N PRO A 271 22.42 4.83 0.17
CA PRO A 271 22.09 3.71 -0.70
C PRO A 271 20.56 3.52 -0.80
N TYR A 272 20.11 2.85 -1.86
CA TYR A 272 18.69 2.64 -2.14
C TYR A 272 17.93 1.99 -0.99
N LEU A 273 18.51 0.99 -0.31
CA LEU A 273 17.88 0.35 0.84
C LEU A 273 17.62 1.34 2.00
N SER A 274 18.57 2.25 2.25
CA SER A 274 18.41 3.27 3.28
C SER A 274 17.29 4.26 2.91
N LEU A 275 17.24 4.74 1.66
CA LEU A 275 16.16 5.62 1.18
C LEU A 275 14.79 4.96 1.30
N LEU A 276 14.68 3.69 0.86
CA LEU A 276 13.43 2.94 0.94
C LEU A 276 13.00 2.73 2.40
N SER A 277 13.94 2.41 3.30
CA SER A 277 13.65 2.20 4.73
C SER A 277 13.29 3.48 5.45
N PHE A 278 13.97 4.58 5.15
CA PHE A 278 13.61 5.90 5.64
C PHE A 278 12.19 6.27 5.21
N LEU A 279 11.84 6.04 3.94
CA LEU A 279 10.49 6.28 3.45
C LEU A 279 9.46 5.41 4.17
N ALA A 280 9.73 4.10 4.32
CA ALA A 280 8.83 3.18 5.01
C ALA A 280 8.57 3.62 6.46
N ILE A 281 9.61 4.04 7.20
CA ILE A 281 9.47 4.61 8.55
C ILE A 281 8.57 5.84 8.52
N GLY A 282 8.77 6.75 7.55
CA GLY A 282 7.91 7.93 7.39
C GLY A 282 6.43 7.57 7.22
N PHE A 283 6.11 6.57 6.41
CA PHE A 283 4.73 6.06 6.28
C PHE A 283 4.19 5.52 7.61
N LEU A 284 4.97 4.72 8.31
CA LEU A 284 4.55 4.13 9.60
C LEU A 284 4.36 5.18 10.70
N ILE A 285 5.14 6.27 10.69
CA ILE A 285 4.94 7.39 11.62
C ILE A 285 3.59 8.07 11.37
N THR A 286 3.18 8.23 10.10
CA THR A 286 1.87 8.86 9.78
C THR A 286 0.68 7.97 10.15
N ASN A 287 0.84 6.65 10.01
CA ASN A 287 -0.13 5.66 10.43
C ASN A 287 0.55 4.29 10.59
N PHE A 288 0.73 3.83 11.83
CA PHE A 288 1.41 2.56 12.08
C PHE A 288 0.59 1.35 11.63
N HIS A 289 -0.74 1.50 11.49
CA HIS A 289 -1.62 0.44 10.98
C HIS A 289 -1.26 0.01 9.57
N LEU A 290 -0.57 0.86 8.80
CA LEU A 290 -0.05 0.49 7.50
C LEU A 290 0.81 -0.78 7.56
N ALA A 291 1.50 -1.06 8.67
CA ALA A 291 2.27 -2.29 8.86
C ALA A 291 1.43 -3.57 8.76
N TYR A 292 0.14 -3.51 9.06
CA TYR A 292 -0.79 -4.65 8.99
C TYR A 292 -1.49 -4.74 7.63
N GLN A 293 -1.38 -3.69 6.80
CA GLN A 293 -2.07 -3.64 5.53
C GLN A 293 -1.29 -4.38 4.45
N LEU A 294 -2.02 -5.18 3.69
CA LEU A 294 -1.47 -5.90 2.55
C LEU A 294 -0.83 -4.95 1.51
N SER A 295 -1.40 -3.77 1.33
CA SER A 295 -0.88 -2.74 0.41
C SER A 295 0.54 -2.30 0.78
N PHE A 296 0.88 -2.23 2.07
CA PHE A 296 2.23 -1.93 2.54
C PHE A 296 3.18 -3.09 2.28
N LEU A 297 2.76 -4.32 2.59
CA LEU A 297 3.54 -5.54 2.35
C LEU A 297 3.87 -5.72 0.85
N LEU A 298 2.86 -5.57 -0.02
CA LEU A 298 3.06 -5.67 -1.47
C LEU A 298 3.92 -4.52 -2.00
N SER A 299 3.80 -3.32 -1.45
CA SER A 299 4.58 -2.18 -1.92
C SER A 299 6.03 -2.26 -1.43
N PHE A 300 6.26 -2.26 -0.12
CA PHE A 300 7.59 -2.22 0.48
C PHE A 300 8.23 -3.61 0.56
N GLY A 301 7.49 -4.62 1.00
CA GLY A 301 7.99 -5.99 1.14
C GLY A 301 8.54 -6.57 -0.16
N LEU A 302 7.81 -6.44 -1.29
CA LEU A 302 8.34 -6.84 -2.60
C LEU A 302 9.60 -6.08 -2.99
N SER A 303 9.69 -4.78 -2.65
CA SER A 303 10.89 -4.00 -2.93
C SER A 303 12.09 -4.50 -2.14
N TYR A 304 11.91 -4.87 -0.86
CA TYR A 304 12.96 -5.48 -0.04
C TYR A 304 13.35 -6.86 -0.55
N LEU A 305 12.37 -7.70 -0.88
CA LEU A 305 12.60 -9.02 -1.47
C LEU A 305 13.52 -8.91 -2.68
N PHE A 306 13.20 -8.06 -3.66
CA PHE A 306 14.04 -7.90 -4.85
C PHE A 306 15.42 -7.30 -4.55
N ILE A 307 15.56 -6.42 -3.56
CA ILE A 307 16.86 -5.90 -3.14
C ILE A 307 17.75 -7.04 -2.61
N PHE A 308 17.22 -7.90 -1.73
CA PHE A 308 18.00 -9.00 -1.15
C PHE A 308 18.27 -10.11 -2.16
N LEU A 309 17.29 -10.45 -3.00
CA LEU A 309 17.45 -11.46 -4.04
C LEU A 309 18.43 -11.03 -5.14
N ARG A 310 18.67 -9.73 -5.33
CA ARG A 310 19.62 -9.24 -6.34
C ARG A 310 21.01 -9.88 -6.19
N ASN A 311 21.50 -9.99 -4.96
CA ASN A 311 22.82 -10.58 -4.68
C ASN A 311 22.83 -12.09 -4.95
N PHE A 312 21.72 -12.78 -4.66
CA PHE A 312 21.55 -14.19 -4.99
C PHE A 312 21.51 -14.41 -6.51
N PHE A 313 20.74 -13.61 -7.24
CA PHE A 313 20.61 -13.74 -8.69
C PHE A 313 21.88 -13.39 -9.45
N GLN A 314 22.73 -12.51 -8.93
CA GLN A 314 24.04 -12.23 -9.54
C GLN A 314 24.90 -13.49 -9.67
N LYS A 315 24.78 -14.43 -8.72
CA LYS A 315 25.50 -15.72 -8.75
C LYS A 315 24.86 -16.75 -9.71
N ILE A 316 23.61 -16.54 -10.11
CA ILE A 316 22.89 -17.44 -11.01
C ILE A 316 23.12 -17.03 -12.47
N HIS A 317 23.28 -18.02 -13.35
CA HIS A 317 23.41 -17.82 -14.78
C HIS A 317 22.22 -17.01 -15.36
N PRO A 318 22.44 -15.98 -16.21
CA PRO A 318 21.40 -15.06 -16.69
C PRO A 318 20.16 -15.75 -17.28
N LYS A 319 20.34 -16.80 -18.10
CA LYS A 319 19.24 -17.57 -18.70
C LYS A 319 18.33 -18.26 -17.66
N LYS A 320 18.84 -18.58 -16.47
CA LYS A 320 18.06 -19.22 -15.39
C LYS A 320 17.32 -18.21 -14.52
N ARG A 321 17.80 -16.95 -14.46
CA ARG A 321 17.18 -15.89 -13.63
C ARG A 321 15.70 -15.68 -13.94
N LYS A 322 15.30 -15.81 -15.22
CA LYS A 322 13.91 -15.66 -15.67
C LYS A 322 12.92 -16.63 -15.02
N TYR A 323 13.37 -17.78 -14.53
CA TYR A 323 12.52 -18.75 -13.83
C TYR A 323 12.48 -18.53 -12.32
N PHE A 324 13.58 -18.05 -11.73
CA PHE A 324 13.64 -17.81 -10.30
C PHE A 324 12.87 -16.55 -9.88
N TYR A 325 12.89 -15.47 -10.67
CA TYR A 325 12.14 -14.25 -10.33
C TYR A 325 10.64 -14.51 -10.08
N PRO A 326 9.92 -15.19 -10.99
CA PRO A 326 8.51 -15.56 -10.77
C PRO A 326 8.33 -16.50 -9.58
N LEU A 327 9.23 -17.48 -9.40
CA LEU A 327 9.16 -18.43 -8.29
C LEU A 327 9.22 -17.74 -6.93
N PHE A 328 10.21 -16.84 -6.72
CA PHE A 328 10.31 -16.09 -5.47
C PHE A 328 9.15 -15.13 -5.25
N LEU A 329 8.63 -14.53 -6.32
CA LEU A 329 7.42 -13.71 -6.24
C LEU A 329 6.22 -14.55 -5.78
N PHE A 330 6.04 -15.74 -6.36
CA PHE A 330 4.98 -16.66 -5.97
C PHE A 330 5.10 -17.12 -4.53
N ILE A 331 6.31 -17.50 -4.08
CA ILE A 331 6.57 -17.88 -2.67
C ILE A 331 6.22 -16.71 -1.73
N PHE A 332 6.61 -15.49 -2.09
CA PHE A 332 6.28 -14.30 -1.30
C PHE A 332 4.78 -14.02 -1.23
N LEU A 333 4.05 -14.28 -2.31
CA LEU A 333 2.60 -14.08 -2.40
C LEU A 333 1.79 -15.28 -1.91
N LEU A 334 2.43 -16.41 -1.61
CA LEU A 334 1.77 -17.63 -1.15
C LEU A 334 0.84 -17.40 0.06
N PRO A 335 1.25 -16.65 1.12
CA PRO A 335 0.37 -16.39 2.25
C PRO A 335 -0.90 -15.62 1.85
N LEU A 336 -0.78 -14.73 0.85
CA LEU A 336 -1.91 -13.99 0.31
C LEU A 336 -2.83 -14.91 -0.50
N HIS A 337 -2.28 -15.80 -1.31
CA HIS A 337 -3.08 -16.73 -2.11
C HIS A 337 -3.89 -17.68 -1.21
N LEU A 338 -3.24 -18.19 -0.16
CA LEU A 338 -3.87 -19.01 0.86
C LEU A 338 -4.96 -18.26 1.63
N SER A 339 -4.70 -17.01 2.04
CA SER A 339 -5.69 -16.24 2.80
C SER A 339 -6.87 -15.76 1.94
N SER A 340 -6.67 -15.50 0.64
CA SER A 340 -7.73 -14.97 -0.23
C SER A 340 -8.67 -16.05 -0.77
N SER A 341 -8.16 -17.25 -1.04
CA SER A 341 -8.94 -18.30 -1.72
C SER A 341 -9.09 -19.59 -0.93
N GLY A 342 -8.26 -19.82 0.08
CA GLY A 342 -8.16 -21.11 0.76
C GLY A 342 -7.54 -22.21 -0.12
N GLU A 343 -7.21 -21.92 -1.37
CA GLU A 343 -6.75 -22.88 -2.38
C GLU A 343 -5.46 -22.42 -3.04
N LEU A 344 -4.60 -23.36 -3.42
CA LEU A 344 -3.40 -23.08 -4.20
C LEU A 344 -3.57 -23.64 -5.60
N HIS A 345 -3.71 -22.76 -6.59
CA HIS A 345 -3.69 -23.15 -7.99
C HIS A 345 -2.25 -23.26 -8.49
N ILE A 346 -1.79 -24.46 -8.80
CA ILE A 346 -0.41 -24.72 -9.27
C ILE A 346 -0.12 -23.93 -10.58
N PHE A 347 -1.12 -23.80 -11.45
CA PHE A 347 -1.00 -23.04 -12.71
C PHE A 347 -0.99 -21.52 -12.53
N GLN A 348 -1.20 -21.03 -11.31
CA GLN A 348 -1.27 -19.59 -11.05
C GLN A 348 0.05 -18.89 -11.40
N LEU A 349 1.21 -19.52 -11.15
CA LEU A 349 2.50 -18.98 -11.54
C LEU A 349 2.57 -18.67 -13.04
N PHE A 350 2.05 -19.57 -13.88
CA PHE A 350 2.02 -19.40 -15.33
C PHE A 350 1.01 -18.34 -15.74
N ASN A 351 -0.18 -18.33 -15.13
CA ASN A 351 -1.21 -17.31 -15.39
C ASN A 351 -0.69 -15.90 -15.06
N GLN A 352 0.01 -15.73 -13.94
CA GLN A 352 0.62 -14.46 -13.56
C GLN A 352 1.63 -13.97 -14.60
N LEU A 353 2.49 -14.87 -15.09
CA LEU A 353 3.49 -14.54 -16.11
C LEU A 353 2.86 -14.16 -17.44
N PHE A 354 1.79 -14.85 -17.82
CA PHE A 354 1.09 -14.60 -19.08
C PHE A 354 0.29 -13.30 -19.04
N VAL A 355 -0.41 -13.01 -17.94
CA VAL A 355 -1.29 -11.83 -17.80
C VAL A 355 -0.50 -10.53 -17.59
N PHE A 356 0.69 -10.61 -16.98
CA PHE A 356 1.47 -9.42 -16.61
C PHE A 356 1.81 -8.48 -17.79
N PRO A 357 2.26 -8.95 -18.97
CA PRO A 357 2.49 -8.10 -20.14
C PRO A 357 1.22 -7.40 -20.64
N PHE A 358 0.10 -8.13 -20.73
CA PHE A 358 -1.17 -7.55 -21.17
C PHE A 358 -1.66 -6.48 -20.19
N HIS A 359 -1.52 -6.75 -18.89
CA HIS A 359 -1.82 -5.76 -17.85
C HIS A 359 -1.00 -4.48 -18.02
N LEU A 360 0.31 -4.60 -18.27
CA LEU A 360 1.18 -3.45 -18.48
C LEU A 360 0.75 -2.63 -19.70
N LEU A 361 0.44 -3.30 -20.81
CA LEU A 361 -0.06 -2.63 -22.02
C LEU A 361 -1.37 -1.91 -21.76
N TYR A 362 -2.32 -2.57 -21.12
CA TYR A 362 -3.64 -2.02 -20.85
C TYR A 362 -3.58 -0.79 -19.93
N VAL A 363 -2.78 -0.86 -18.86
CA VAL A 363 -2.53 0.30 -17.99
C VAL A 363 -1.84 1.43 -18.73
N SER A 364 -0.89 1.12 -19.62
CA SER A 364 -0.18 2.14 -20.41
C SER A 364 -1.14 2.89 -21.32
N LEU A 365 -1.99 2.15 -22.06
CA LEU A 365 -2.97 2.72 -22.96
C LEU A 365 -4.01 3.56 -22.20
N GLY A 366 -4.49 3.06 -21.05
CA GLY A 366 -5.44 3.78 -20.20
C GLY A 366 -4.88 5.05 -19.57
N ILE A 367 -3.55 5.19 -19.42
CA ILE A 367 -2.92 6.43 -18.95
C ILE A 367 -2.77 7.46 -20.09
N ILE A 368 -2.65 6.99 -21.33
CA ILE A 368 -2.43 7.84 -22.51
C ILE A 368 -3.76 8.35 -23.09
N SER A 369 -4.83 7.55 -23.01
CA SER A 369 -6.20 7.91 -23.41
C SER A 369 -6.82 8.96 -22.49
#